data_AF-A0A8S2U842-F1
#
_entry.id   AF-A0A8S2U842-F1
#
_cell.length_a   1.000
_cell.length_b   1.000
_cell.length_c   1.000
_cell.angle_alpha   90.00
_cell.angle_beta   90.00
_cell.angle_gamma   90.00
#
_symmetry.space_group_name_H-M   'P 1'
#
loop_
_entity.id
_entity.type
_entity.pdbx_description
1 polymer ?
#
loop_
_entity_poly.entity_id
_entity_poly.type
_entity_poly.pdbx_seq_one_letter_code
_entity_poly.pdbx_strand_id
1 'polypeptide(L)' 'CLGDEEKNANGAPEDMLSCSECGNCGHPSCLKYSDKLVKKIKTIQWQCLDCKRCVICTKADDSK' A
#
# COMPACT_ATOMS: atom_id res chain seq x y z
N CYS A 1 1.29 8.74 7.56
CA CYS A 1 1.19 9.17 8.97
C CYS A 1 2.40 8.60 9.71
N LEU A 2 2.65 8.99 10.97
CA LEU A 2 3.69 8.36 11.82
C LEU A 2 3.07 7.34 12.79
N GLY A 3 1.89 6.83 12.45
CA GLY A 3 1.18 5.86 13.27
C GLY A 3 1.55 4.43 12.90
N ASP A 4 1.26 3.53 13.81
CA ASP A 4 1.48 2.08 13.70
C ASP A 4 0.15 1.35 13.40
N GLU A 5 0.17 0.02 13.50
CA GLU A 5 -0.96 -0.88 13.25
C GLU A 5 -2.18 -0.56 14.13
N GLU A 6 -1.94 -0.02 15.33
CA GLU A 6 -2.98 0.31 16.30
C GLU A 6 -3.54 1.73 16.10
N LYS A 7 -2.88 2.56 15.29
CA LYS A 7 -3.25 3.98 15.14
C LYS A 7 -3.01 4.54 13.73
N ASN A 8 -4.03 4.52 12.90
CA ASN A 8 -4.07 5.23 11.62
C ASN A 8 -4.23 6.76 11.79
N ALA A 9 -4.36 7.49 10.69
CA ALA A 9 -4.52 8.96 10.71
C ALA A 9 -5.78 9.45 11.46
N ASN A 10 -6.79 8.60 11.63
CA ASN A 10 -8.01 8.89 12.39
C ASN A 10 -7.91 8.43 13.86
N GLY A 11 -6.77 7.88 14.28
CA GLY A 11 -6.59 7.35 15.62
C GLY A 11 -7.21 5.98 15.87
N ALA A 12 -7.55 5.24 14.81
CA ALA A 12 -8.16 3.91 14.90
C ALA A 12 -7.16 2.82 14.46
N PRO A 13 -7.28 1.59 15.01
CA PRO A 13 -6.46 0.46 14.59
C PRO A 13 -6.79 0.07 13.15
N GLU A 14 -5.75 -0.11 12.33
CA GLU A 14 -5.87 -0.47 10.93
C GLU A 14 -4.65 -1.25 10.44
N ASP A 15 -4.95 -2.35 9.78
CA ASP A 15 -3.96 -3.26 9.19
C ASP A 15 -3.11 -2.55 8.12
N MET A 16 -1.78 -2.59 8.27
CA MET A 16 -0.86 -1.92 7.35
C MET A 16 -0.55 -2.78 6.13
N LEU A 17 -0.44 -2.13 4.96
CA LEU A 17 0.06 -2.78 3.76
C LEU A 17 1.58 -2.68 3.72
N SER A 18 2.26 -3.82 3.58
CA SER A 18 3.72 -3.91 3.51
C SER A 18 4.17 -4.15 2.07
N CYS A 19 5.03 -3.27 1.55
CA CYS A 19 5.51 -3.37 0.18
C CYS A 19 6.48 -4.54 0.06
N SER A 20 6.21 -5.45 -0.89
CA SER A 20 7.03 -6.65 -1.07
C SER A 20 8.44 -6.37 -1.60
N GLU A 21 8.71 -5.17 -2.10
CA GLU A 21 9.97 -4.78 -2.74
C GLU A 21 10.90 -3.97 -1.82
N CYS A 22 10.41 -2.88 -1.25
CA CYS A 22 11.20 -1.95 -0.44
C CYS A 22 10.93 -2.06 1.06
N GLY A 23 9.97 -2.90 1.49
CA GLY A 23 9.59 -3.03 2.89
C GLY A 23 8.83 -1.83 3.47
N ASN A 24 8.51 -0.81 2.66
CA ASN A 24 7.70 0.32 3.11
C ASN A 24 6.30 -0.12 3.50
N CYS A 25 5.81 0.40 4.63
CA CYS A 25 4.46 0.16 5.11
C CYS A 25 3.57 1.38 4.90
N GLY A 26 2.28 1.16 4.70
CA GLY A 26 1.31 2.23 4.62
C GLY A 26 -0.10 1.79 4.97
N HIS A 27 -0.81 2.60 5.75
CA HIS A 27 -2.23 2.38 6.01
C HIS A 27 -3.05 2.59 4.74
N PRO A 28 -3.99 1.68 4.42
CA PRO A 28 -4.88 1.87 3.30
C PRO A 28 -5.72 3.16 3.40
N SER A 29 -6.14 3.58 4.60
CA SER A 29 -6.81 4.88 4.82
C SER A 29 -5.92 6.08 4.47
N CYS A 30 -4.63 6.02 4.82
CA CYS A 30 -3.65 7.06 4.45
C CYS A 30 -3.41 7.11 2.94
N LEU A 31 -3.44 5.95 2.28
CA LEU A 31 -3.33 5.81 0.83
C LEU A 31 -4.65 6.09 0.10
N LYS A 32 -5.74 6.39 0.82
CA LYS A 32 -7.09 6.62 0.30
C LYS A 32 -7.62 5.43 -0.51
N TYR A 33 -7.25 4.21 -0.12
CA TYR A 33 -7.74 2.99 -0.73
C TYR A 33 -9.11 2.62 -0.15
N SER A 34 -10.03 2.22 -1.03
CA SER A 34 -11.34 1.72 -0.61
C SER A 34 -11.24 0.29 -0.08
N ASP A 35 -12.11 -0.12 0.83
CA ASP A 35 -12.14 -1.48 1.41
C ASP A 35 -12.13 -2.60 0.36
N LYS A 36 -12.83 -2.39 -0.77
CA LYS A 36 -12.84 -3.34 -1.88
C LYS A 36 -11.46 -3.53 -2.50
N LEU A 37 -10.71 -2.43 -2.65
CA LEU A 37 -9.34 -2.46 -3.15
C LEU A 37 -8.42 -3.11 -2.13
N VAL A 38 -8.54 -2.77 -0.84
CA VAL A 38 -7.74 -3.37 0.24
C VAL A 38 -7.95 -4.88 0.29
N LYS A 39 -9.19 -5.36 0.25
CA LYS A 39 -9.49 -6.80 0.19
C LYS A 39 -8.80 -7.49 -0.98
N LYS A 40 -8.80 -6.86 -2.16
CA LYS A 40 -8.11 -7.41 -3.33
C LYS A 40 -6.59 -7.37 -3.17
N ILE A 41 -6.06 -6.27 -2.63
CA ILE A 41 -4.64 -6.12 -2.33
C ILE A 41 -4.18 -7.19 -1.34
N LYS A 42 -4.96 -7.53 -0.30
CA LYS A 42 -4.64 -8.60 0.65
C LYS A 42 -4.54 -10.00 0.00
N THR A 43 -5.08 -10.17 -1.22
CA THR A 43 -4.96 -11.44 -1.99
C THR A 43 -3.78 -11.46 -2.95
N ILE A 44 -3.07 -10.34 -3.13
CA ILE A 44 -1.94 -10.21 -4.05
C ILE A 44 -0.73 -9.60 -3.32
N GLN A 45 0.45 -9.65 -3.92
CA GLN A 45 1.60 -8.92 -3.37
C GLN A 45 1.43 -7.43 -3.63
N TRP A 46 1.23 -6.66 -2.56
CA TRP A 46 1.16 -5.21 -2.64
C TRP A 46 2.53 -4.61 -2.93
N GLN A 47 2.53 -3.60 -3.79
CA GLN A 47 3.69 -2.76 -4.09
C GLN A 47 3.30 -1.31 -3.79
N CYS A 48 4.20 -0.57 -3.12
CA CYS A 48 4.00 0.85 -2.89
C CYS A 48 3.96 1.62 -4.22
N LEU A 49 3.48 2.87 -4.19
CA LEU A 49 3.34 3.70 -5.39
C LEU A 49 4.64 3.85 -6.17
N ASP A 50 5.77 3.88 -5.46
CA ASP A 50 7.12 4.01 -6.04
C ASP A 50 7.62 2.69 -6.65
N CYS A 51 7.29 1.56 -6.03
CA CYS A 51 7.69 0.23 -6.50
C CYS A 51 6.66 -0.41 -7.43
N LYS A 52 5.51 0.23 -7.69
CA LYS A 52 4.43 -0.34 -8.49
C LYS A 52 4.90 -0.46 -9.93
N ARG A 53 4.97 -1.71 -10.42
CA ARG A 53 5.37 -2.02 -11.80
C ARG A 53 4.19 -2.56 -12.58
N CYS A 54 4.20 -2.34 -13.89
CA CYS A 54 3.20 -2.94 -14.76
C CYS A 54 3.34 -4.47 -14.72
N VAL A 55 2.28 -5.20 -14.41
CA VAL A 55 2.31 -6.67 -14.35
C VAL A 55 2.52 -7.34 -15.72
N ILE A 56 2.37 -6.59 -16.81
CA ILE A 56 2.51 -7.08 -18.19
C ILE A 56 3.95 -6.90 -18.68
N CYS A 57 4.53 -5.71 -18.52
CA CYS A 57 5.87 -5.40 -19.02
C CYS A 57 6.95 -5.27 -17.94
N THR A 58 6.57 -5.38 -16.66
CA THR A 58 7.44 -5.27 -15.47
C THR A 58 8.25 -3.97 -15.39
N LYS A 59 7.89 -2.94 -16.15
CA LYS A 59 8.52 -1.62 -16.08
C LYS A 59 7.87 -0.79 -14.97
N ALA A 60 8.69 -0.11 -14.17
CA ALA A 60 8.23 0.99 -13.32
C ALA A 60 7.88 2.18 -14.23
N ASP A 61 6.84 2.92 -13.89
CA ASP A 61 6.47 4.15 -14.60
C ASP A 61 7.56 5.20 -14.34
N ASP A 62 8.57 5.25 -15.21
CA ASP A 62 9.64 6.26 -15.20
C ASP A 62 9.11 7.53 -15.87
N SER A 63 8.11 8.17 -15.25
CA SER A 63 7.67 9.50 -15.68
C SER A 63 8.41 10.55 -14.85
N LYS A 64 9.58 10.94 -15.36
CA LYS A 64 10.28 12.16 -14.94
C LYS A 64 9.85 13.35 -15.79
#